data_AF-A0A526PIB0-F1
#
_entry.id   AF-A0A526PIB0-F1
#
_cell.length_a   1.000
_cell.length_b   1.000
_cell.length_c   1.000
_cell.angle_alpha   90.00
_cell.angle_beta   90.00
_cell.angle_gamma   90.00
#
_symmetry.space_group_name_H-M   'P 1'
#
loop_
_entity.id
_entity.type
_entity.pdbx_description
1 polymer ?
#
loop_
_entity_poly.entity_id
_entity_poly.type
_entity_poly.pdbx_seq_one_letter_code
_entity_poly.pdbx_strand_id
1 'polypeptide(L)' 'KFGLIPEFVGRLPVLATLEDLDEPALIQILTEPKNALVKQYQRLFEMENVDLTFHENALSAIAKRAIERKTGA' A
#
# COMPACT_ATOMS: atom_id res chain seq x y z
N LYS A 1 -8.31 -10.47 27.15
CA LYS A 1 -9.13 -11.24 26.18
C LYS A 1 -10.12 -10.26 25.53
N PHE A 2 -10.16 -10.18 24.21
CA PHE A 2 -10.66 -9.09 23.36
C PHE A 2 -12.18 -8.75 23.42
N GLY A 3 -12.87 -8.94 24.54
CA GLY A 3 -14.21 -8.35 24.79
C GLY A 3 -15.38 -8.83 23.92
N LEU A 4 -15.17 -9.71 22.93
CA LEU A 4 -16.23 -10.24 22.08
C LEU A 4 -16.96 -11.42 22.76
N ILE A 5 -18.30 -11.41 22.71
CA ILE A 5 -19.14 -12.49 23.25
C ILE A 5 -19.11 -13.74 22.34
N PRO A 6 -19.13 -14.96 22.90
CA PRO A 6 -18.98 -16.21 22.15
C PRO A 6 -20.03 -16.40 21.03
N GLU A 7 -21.27 -15.98 21.24
CA GLU A 7 -22.38 -16.11 20.28
C GLU A 7 -22.14 -15.27 19.02
N PHE A 8 -21.46 -14.12 19.18
CA PHE A 8 -21.14 -13.23 18.07
C PHE A 8 -19.98 -13.78 17.23
N VAL A 9 -18.95 -14.30 17.89
CA VAL A 9 -17.82 -14.97 17.20
C VAL A 9 -18.32 -16.22 16.47
N GLY A 10 -19.27 -16.97 17.04
CA GLY A 10 -19.88 -18.14 16.40
C GLY A 10 -20.68 -17.84 15.12
N ARG A 11 -21.09 -16.60 14.88
CA ARG A 11 -21.79 -16.16 13.65
C ARG A 11 -20.86 -15.64 12.56
N LEU A 12 -19.54 -15.56 12.82
CA LEU A 12 -18.52 -15.19 11.86
C LEU A 12 -17.68 -16.43 11.50
N PRO A 13 -18.20 -17.34 10.65
CA PRO A 13 -17.54 -18.62 10.37
C PRO A 13 -16.27 -18.48 9.51
N VAL A 14 -16.05 -17.31 8.92
CA VAL A 14 -14.88 -17.03 8.08
C VAL A 14 -13.99 -16.02 8.79
N LEU A 15 -12.76 -16.45 9.07
CA LEU A 15 -11.69 -15.61 9.61
C LEU A 15 -10.62 -15.46 8.54
N ALA A 16 -10.25 -14.23 8.23
CA ALA A 16 -9.13 -13.91 7.36
C ALA A 16 -8.19 -12.97 8.10
N THR A 17 -6.93 -13.37 8.26
CA THR A 17 -5.87 -12.53 8.81
C THR A 17 -5.14 -11.84 7.67
N LEU A 18 -4.86 -10.54 7.82
CA LEU A 18 -4.01 -9.82 6.89
C LEU A 18 -2.57 -9.91 7.35
N GLU A 19 -1.66 -9.99 6.38
CA GLU A 19 -0.22 -9.88 6.60
C GLU A 19 0.19 -8.41 6.64
N ASP A 20 1.25 -8.11 7.40
CA ASP A 20 1.84 -6.78 7.40
C ASP A 20 2.49 -6.49 6.03
N LEU A 21 2.46 -5.23 5.62
CA LEU A 21 3.07 -4.79 4.38
C LEU A 21 4.59 -4.73 4.53
N ASP A 22 5.29 -5.46 3.65
CA ASP A 22 6.74 -5.41 3.51
C ASP A 22 7.18 -4.45 2.39
N GLU A 23 8.49 -4.27 2.25
CA GLU A 23 9.05 -3.34 1.26
C GLU A 23 8.67 -3.73 -0.19
N PRO A 24 8.79 -5.00 -0.61
CA PRO A 24 8.29 -5.45 -1.92
C PRO A 24 6.80 -5.15 -2.14
N ALA A 25 5.94 -5.44 -1.16
CA ALA A 25 4.51 -5.17 -1.29
C ALA A 25 4.21 -3.68 -1.47
N LEU A 26 4.91 -2.80 -0.76
CA LEU A 26 4.77 -1.36 -0.91
C LEU A 26 5.22 -0.87 -2.30
N ILE A 27 6.33 -1.40 -2.82
CA ILE A 27 6.78 -1.07 -4.19
C ILE A 27 5.73 -1.51 -5.21
N GLN A 28 5.16 -2.71 -5.05
CA GLN A 28 4.08 -3.19 -5.91
C GLN A 28 2.85 -2.27 -5.83
N ILE A 29 2.41 -1.88 -4.63
CA ILE A 29 1.28 -0.95 -4.45
C ILE A 29 1.53 0.40 -5.14
N LEU A 30 2.77 0.89 -5.11
CA LEU A 30 3.15 2.15 -5.75
C LEU A 30 3.15 2.09 -7.28
N THR A 31 3.25 0.91 -7.89
CA THR A 31 3.51 0.76 -9.34
C THR A 31 2.49 -0.10 -10.10
N GLU A 32 2.05 -1.23 -9.55
CA GLU A 32 1.24 -2.23 -10.25
C GLU A 32 -0.25 -1.89 -10.34
N PRO A 33 -0.95 -1.50 -9.24
CA PRO A 33 -2.38 -1.24 -9.28
C PRO A 33 -2.78 -0.26 -10.38
N LYS A 34 -4.00 -0.41 -10.91
CA LYS A 34 -4.56 0.52 -11.91
C LYS A 34 -4.54 1.96 -11.40
N ASN A 35 -4.79 2.14 -10.10
CA ASN A 35 -4.84 3.45 -9.44
C ASN A 35 -3.60 3.69 -8.57
N ALA A 36 -2.44 3.14 -8.94
CA ALA A 36 -1.21 3.33 -8.17
C ALA A 36 -0.76 4.81 -8.15
N LEU A 37 -0.17 5.26 -7.04
CA LEU A 37 0.22 6.66 -6.86
C LEU A 37 1.18 7.16 -7.93
N VAL A 38 2.15 6.34 -8.35
CA VAL A 38 3.10 6.71 -9.42
C VAL A 38 2.33 7.08 -10.70
N LYS A 39 1.37 6.25 -11.11
CA LYS A 39 0.55 6.49 -12.32
C LYS A 39 -0.30 7.75 -12.18
N GLN A 40 -0.84 8.01 -10.99
CA GLN A 40 -1.61 9.22 -10.72
C GLN A 40 -0.76 10.49 -10.88
N TYR A 41 0.45 10.50 -10.31
CA TYR A 41 1.36 11.64 -10.43
C TYR A 41 1.90 11.79 -11.85
N GLN A 42 2.22 10.70 -12.53
CA GLN A 42 2.62 10.75 -13.95
C GLN A 42 1.53 11.39 -14.80
N ARG A 43 0.27 10.98 -14.62
CA ARG A 43 -0.84 11.59 -15.35
C ARG A 43 -1.05 13.06 -15.01
N LEU A 44 -0.89 13.43 -13.73
CA LEU A 44 -0.99 14.82 -13.28
C LEU A 44 0.06 15.71 -13.96
N PHE A 45 1.31 15.25 -14.06
CA PHE A 45 2.39 15.98 -14.71
C PHE A 45 2.25 16.01 -16.24
N GLU A 46 1.74 14.92 -16.84
CA GLU A 46 1.46 14.86 -18.28
C GLU A 46 0.44 15.93 -18.71
N MET A 47 -0.52 16.28 -17.84
CA MET A 47 -1.46 17.39 -18.11
C MET A 47 -0.76 18.74 -18.26
N GLU A 48 0.42 18.91 -17.66
CA GLU A 48 1.28 20.09 -17.78
C GLU A 48 2.37 19.91 -18.85
N ASN A 49 2.27 18.87 -19.69
CA ASN A 49 3.27 18.46 -20.68
C ASN A 49 4.66 18.18 -20.08
N VAL A 50 4.70 17.64 -18.86
CA VAL A 50 5.94 17.25 -18.17
C VAL A 50 6.01 15.73 -18.02
N ASP A 51 7.13 15.14 -18.46
CA ASP A 51 7.41 13.72 -18.25
C ASP A 51 7.99 13.46 -16.85
N LEU A 52 7.30 12.63 -16.07
CA LEU A 52 7.73 12.20 -14.74
C LEU A 52 8.14 10.73 -14.73
N THR A 53 9.38 10.44 -14.34
CA THR A 53 9.90 9.08 -14.20
C THR A 53 10.38 8.83 -12.78
N PHE A 54 10.02 7.67 -12.23
CA PHE A 54 10.53 7.20 -10.95
C PHE A 54 11.52 6.06 -11.20
N HIS A 55 12.73 6.21 -10.67
CA HIS A 55 13.70 5.11 -10.66
C HIS A 55 13.39 4.10 -9.56
N GLU A 56 13.71 2.83 -9.79
CA GLU A 56 13.58 1.74 -8.82
C GLU A 56 14.17 2.08 -7.44
N ASN A 57 15.36 2.70 -7.43
CA ASN A 57 16.02 3.12 -6.19
C ASN A 57 15.21 4.17 -5.41
N ALA A 58 14.47 5.03 -6.10
CA ALA A 58 13.62 6.02 -5.46
C ALA A 58 12.38 5.37 -4.84
N LEU A 59 11.78 4.38 -5.54
CA LEU A 59 10.63 3.63 -5.06
C LEU A 59 11.00 2.82 -3.80
N SER A 60 12.14 2.14 -3.79
CA SER A 60 12.66 1.44 -2.61
C SER A 60 12.91 2.39 -1.44
N ALA A 61 13.50 3.57 -1.68
CA ALA A 61 13.70 4.56 -0.62
C ALA A 61 12.38 5.11 -0.04
N ILE A 62 11.35 5.27 -0.87
CA ILE A 62 10.00 5.68 -0.43
C ILE A 62 9.36 4.57 0.42
N ALA A 63 9.38 3.32 -0.06
CA ALA A 63 8.83 2.17 0.64
C ALA A 63 9.49 1.98 2.02
N LYS A 64 10.83 2.04 2.08
CA LYS A 64 11.58 1.95 3.33
C LYS A 64 11.18 3.04 4.33
N ARG A 65 11.03 4.29 3.88
CA ARG A 65 10.57 5.41 4.72
C ARG A 65 9.14 5.21 5.23
N ALA A 66 8.26 4.61 4.44
CA ALA A 66 6.88 4.32 4.85
C ALA A 66 6.83 3.25 5.97
N ILE A 67 7.66 2.20 5.85
CA ILE A 67 7.81 1.17 6.89
C ILE A 67 8.35 1.77 8.19
N GLU A 68 9.42 2.59 8.11
CA GLU A 68 10.01 3.25 9.28
C GLU A 68 9.00 4.11 10.04
N ARG A 69 8.05 4.73 9.32
CA ARG A 69 6.99 5.55 9.89
C ARG A 69 5.81 4.75 10.46
N LYS A 70 5.77 3.43 10.25
CA LYS A 70 4.64 2.54 10.62
C LYS A 70 3.27 3.03 10.12
N THR A 71 3.27 3.78 9.02
CA THR A 71 2.03 4.35 8.47
C THR A 71 1.30 3.40 7.53
N GLY A 72 1.90 2.26 7.16
CA GLY A 72 1.36 1.37 6.13
C GLY A 72 1.48 1.98 4.74
N ALA A 73 0.60 1.55 3.82
CA ALA A 73 0.45 2.08 2.46
C ALA A 73 -0.36 3.38 2.39
#